data_AF-W2TJH7-F1
#
_entry.id   AF-W2TJH7-F1
#
_cell.length_a   1.000
_cell.length_b   1.000
_cell.length_c   1.000
_cell.angle_alpha   90.00
_cell.angle_beta   90.00
_cell.angle_gamma   90.00
#
_symmetry.space_group_name_H-M   'P 1'
#
loop_
_entity.id
_entity.type
_entity.pdbx_description
1 polymer ?
#
loop_
_entity_poly.entity_id
_entity_poly.type
_entity_poly.pdbx_seq_one_letter_code
_entity_poly.pdbx_strand_id
1 'polypeptide(L)'
;LAVIFSCAILLKYFASGSNDVNDTLSPREFFDLIVKKYGWRRQLEVVTLEDGSRVNVTDVIVAGRDGTIVVRVAAIKLGTHSSAKLMLPEKLTPDAIDTSQWKIDHSYIRRNSYYHSMIESIFQSKSIKMSRDTYAKVLSIGLGGGTLDGFLHHVFPLMDITVVDISPQIVNMARKWFGLKEDDHHRVEIADGVKFLAEKAKMGWIYDVILLDACLTEQTQGILCPVESFLEDTVIANIAQSVHKEGVFYFFFIESKILVWPHSILSPT
;
A
#
# COMPACT_ATOMS: atom_id res chain seq x y z
N LEU A 1 -22.93 8.41 16.14
CA LEU A 1 -22.88 7.62 17.39
C LEU A 1 -21.93 6.42 17.21
N ALA A 2 -20.66 6.71 16.92
CA ALA A 2 -19.57 5.73 16.85
C ALA A 2 -18.24 6.48 17.01
N VAL A 3 -18.10 7.14 18.14
CA VAL A 3 -16.84 7.59 18.73
C VAL A 3 -16.92 7.06 20.15
N ILE A 4 -15.81 6.52 20.67
CA ILE A 4 -15.67 5.77 21.94
C ILE A 4 -15.77 4.24 21.74
N PHE A 5 -14.69 3.63 21.25
CA PHE A 5 -14.26 2.29 21.68
C PHE A 5 -12.75 2.14 21.39
N SER A 6 -11.92 2.88 22.13
CA SER A 6 -10.48 2.57 22.28
C SER A 6 -9.88 3.31 23.48
N CYS A 7 -10.49 3.16 24.66
CA CYS A 7 -9.92 3.72 25.90
C CYS A 7 -10.03 2.77 27.10
N ALA A 8 -10.26 1.47 26.89
CA ALA A 8 -10.55 0.52 27.97
C ALA A 8 -9.60 -0.69 28.05
N ILE A 9 -8.40 -0.63 27.47
CA ILE A 9 -7.35 -1.65 27.67
C ILE A 9 -6.06 -0.99 28.16
N LEU A 10 -6.16 -0.15 29.20
CA LEU A 10 -4.97 0.47 29.81
C LEU A 10 -4.94 0.42 31.34
N LEU A 11 -5.87 -0.28 31.99
CA LEU A 11 -5.94 -0.34 33.46
C LEU A 11 -6.38 -1.70 34.00
N LYS A 12 -5.65 -2.76 33.64
CA LYS A 12 -5.55 -3.99 34.47
C LYS A 12 -4.22 -4.64 34.17
N TYR A 13 -3.23 -4.45 35.03
CA TYR A 13 -2.14 -5.38 35.38
C TYR A 13 -1.11 -4.61 36.22
N PHE A 14 -1.48 -4.33 37.47
CA PHE A 14 -0.49 -4.21 38.55
C PHE A 14 -0.73 -5.40 39.48
N ALA A 15 0.38 -6.01 39.90
CA ALA A 15 0.53 -7.12 40.85
C ALA A 15 0.46 -8.56 40.30
N SER A 16 1.59 -9.05 39.80
CA SER A 16 2.20 -10.29 40.30
C SER A 16 3.70 -10.28 39.96
N GLY A 17 4.55 -10.41 40.98
CA GLY A 17 5.99 -10.20 40.87
C GLY A 17 6.73 -11.27 40.06
N SER A 18 7.61 -10.80 39.18
CA SER A 18 8.86 -11.45 38.80
C SER A 18 9.94 -10.38 38.78
N ASN A 19 11.13 -10.72 39.30
CA ASN A 19 12.32 -9.87 39.22
C ASN A 19 12.82 -9.83 37.78
N ASP A 20 12.25 -8.97 36.94
CA ASP A 20 12.85 -8.61 35.66
C ASP A 20 13.43 -7.20 35.79
N VAL A 21 14.74 -7.08 35.57
CA VAL A 21 15.42 -5.80 35.40
C VAL A 21 14.67 -5.04 34.30
N ASN A 22 14.30 -3.80 34.59
CA ASN A 22 13.49 -2.99 33.69
C ASN A 22 14.35 -2.48 32.52
N ASP A 23 14.76 -3.38 31.61
CA ASP A 23 15.59 -3.13 30.42
C ASP A 23 14.80 -2.43 29.29
N THR A 24 13.67 -1.81 29.62
CA THR A 24 12.84 -1.08 28.66
C THR A 24 13.35 0.34 28.53
N LEU A 25 13.81 0.69 27.33
CA LEU A 25 14.29 2.02 26.97
C LEU A 25 13.13 3.00 26.84
N SER A 26 13.40 4.29 27.09
CA SER A 26 12.46 5.33 26.65
C SER A 26 12.36 5.35 25.13
N PRO A 27 11.24 5.83 24.53
CA PRO A 27 11.12 5.92 23.08
C PRO A 27 12.27 6.67 22.42
N ARG A 28 12.75 7.76 23.05
CA ARG A 28 13.88 8.54 22.54
C ARG A 28 15.16 7.71 22.49
N GLU A 29 15.53 7.06 23.59
CA GLU A 29 16.73 6.21 23.66
C GLU A 29 16.66 5.05 22.67
N PHE A 30 15.48 4.45 22.52
CA PHE A 30 15.25 3.36 21.57
C PHE A 30 15.48 3.81 20.12
N PHE A 31 14.89 4.94 19.70
CA PHE A 31 15.08 5.45 18.35
C PHE A 31 16.50 5.98 18.12
N ASP A 32 17.12 6.62 19.12
CA ASP A 32 18.52 7.04 19.06
C ASP A 32 19.44 5.82 18.84
N LEU A 33 19.13 4.67 19.45
CA LEU A 33 19.84 3.40 19.20
C LEU A 33 19.68 2.90 17.77
N ILE A 34 18.46 2.94 17.22
CA ILE A 34 18.21 2.54 15.82
C ILE A 34 18.98 3.46 14.88
N VAL A 35 18.88 4.79 15.06
CA VAL A 35 19.59 5.79 14.24
C VAL A 35 21.11 5.61 14.36
N LYS A 36 21.64 5.34 15.56
CA LYS A 36 23.07 5.10 15.77
C LYS A 36 23.55 3.85 15.02
N LYS A 37 22.74 2.79 14.96
CA LYS A 37 23.12 1.51 14.35
C LYS A 37 22.90 1.47 12.82
N TYR A 38 21.76 1.99 12.36
CA TYR A 38 21.32 1.83 10.97
C TYR A 38 21.13 3.17 10.24
N GLY A 39 21.23 4.30 10.93
CA GLY A 39 20.88 5.61 10.39
C GLY A 39 19.36 5.86 10.34
N TRP A 40 18.98 7.03 9.81
CA TRP A 40 17.58 7.42 9.60
C TRP A 40 16.90 6.62 8.48
N ARG A 41 17.70 5.99 7.62
CA ARG A 41 17.25 5.18 6.48
C ARG A 41 18.09 3.91 6.39
N ARG A 42 17.45 2.77 6.61
CA ARG A 42 18.06 1.45 6.54
C ARG A 42 17.65 0.76 5.24
N GLN A 43 18.61 0.38 4.41
CA GLN A 43 18.35 -0.44 3.24
C GLN A 43 18.25 -1.92 3.63
N LEU A 44 17.19 -2.60 3.21
CA LEU A 44 16.95 -4.01 3.50
C LEU A 44 17.30 -4.89 2.30
N GLU A 45 16.83 -4.52 1.11
CA GLU A 45 17.03 -5.28 -0.11
C GLU A 45 16.91 -4.37 -1.35
N VAL A 46 17.57 -4.78 -2.44
CA VAL A 46 17.31 -4.27 -3.79
C VAL A 46 16.73 -5.42 -4.59
N VAL A 47 15.46 -5.30 -4.96
CA VAL A 47 14.77 -6.29 -5.79
C VAL A 47 14.93 -5.88 -7.25
N THR A 48 15.38 -6.79 -8.11
CA THR A 48 15.45 -6.58 -9.56
C THR A 48 14.23 -7.22 -10.20
N LEU A 49 13.46 -6.44 -10.95
CA LEU A 49 12.27 -6.88 -11.66
C LEU A 49 12.63 -7.57 -12.98
N GLU A 50 11.63 -8.15 -13.64
CA GLU A 50 11.76 -8.92 -14.87
C GLU A 50 12.32 -8.09 -16.04
N ASP A 51 12.03 -6.78 -16.05
CA ASP A 51 12.53 -5.82 -17.04
C ASP A 51 13.92 -5.23 -16.68
N GLY A 52 14.52 -5.68 -15.57
CA GLY A 52 15.80 -5.19 -15.06
C GLY A 52 15.72 -3.90 -14.23
N SER A 53 14.54 -3.29 -14.10
CA SER A 53 14.31 -2.17 -13.18
C SER A 53 14.47 -2.61 -11.72
N ARG A 54 14.69 -1.66 -10.82
CA ARG A 54 15.04 -1.95 -9.42
C ARG A 54 14.09 -1.30 -8.42
N VAL A 55 13.70 -2.07 -7.42
CA VAL A 55 12.92 -1.61 -6.27
C VAL A 55 13.80 -1.68 -5.02
N ASN A 56 14.01 -0.54 -4.37
CA ASN A 56 14.76 -0.45 -3.13
C ASN A 56 13.79 -0.57 -1.95
N VAL A 57 13.93 -1.63 -1.16
CA VAL A 57 13.18 -1.81 0.09
C VAL A 57 13.98 -1.17 1.23
N THR A 58 13.41 -0.14 1.84
CA THR A 58 14.07 0.65 2.88
C THR A 58 13.14 0.90 4.06
N ASP A 59 13.66 0.83 5.29
CA ASP A 59 12.97 1.33 6.47
C ASP A 59 13.43 2.77 6.73
N VAL A 60 12.47 3.67 6.94
CA VAL A 60 12.70 5.10 7.15
C VAL A 60 12.10 5.52 8.49
N ILE A 61 12.91 6.13 9.34
CA ILE A 61 12.45 6.73 10.60
C ILE A 61 11.90 8.12 10.30
N VAL A 62 10.66 8.37 10.70
CA VAL A 62 9.96 9.64 10.48
C VAL A 62 9.55 10.20 11.83
N ALA A 63 10.19 11.29 12.23
CA ALA A 63 9.79 12.07 13.41
C ALA A 63 8.67 13.05 13.04
N GLY A 64 7.56 13.00 13.79
CA GLY A 64 6.42 13.89 13.65
C GLY A 64 6.00 14.50 14.98
N ARG A 65 4.99 15.39 14.95
CA ARG A 65 4.45 16.01 16.16
C ARG A 65 3.82 14.99 17.12
N ASP A 66 3.24 13.93 16.56
CA ASP A 66 2.54 12.88 17.31
C ASP A 66 3.45 11.71 17.72
N GLY A 67 4.77 11.88 17.56
CA GLY A 67 5.78 10.86 17.87
C GLY A 67 6.59 10.42 16.65
N THR A 68 7.49 9.45 16.87
CA THR A 68 8.35 8.88 15.83
C THR A 68 7.76 7.56 15.36
N ILE A 69 7.68 7.39 14.05
CA ILE A 69 7.23 6.14 13.41
C ILE A 69 8.34 5.60 12.50
N VAL A 70 8.24 4.32 12.15
CA VAL A 70 9.07 3.72 11.11
C VAL A 70 8.15 3.31 9.95
N VAL A 71 8.54 3.69 8.74
CA VAL A 71 7.80 3.38 7.52
C VAL A 71 8.70 2.54 6.63
N ARG A 72 8.22 1.37 6.23
CA ARG A 72 8.84 0.56 5.18
C ARG A 72 8.40 1.09 3.82
N VAL A 73 9.36 1.30 2.93
CA VAL A 73 9.17 1.93 1.63
C VAL A 73 9.78 1.05 0.55
N ALA A 74 9.00 0.73 -0.46
CA ALA A 74 9.44 0.22 -1.75
C ALA A 74 9.59 1.43 -2.68
N ALA A 75 10.83 1.76 -3.05
CA ALA A 75 11.13 2.92 -3.89
C ALA A 75 11.69 2.49 -5.24
N ILE A 76 11.08 2.98 -6.31
CA ILE A 76 11.57 2.90 -7.68
C ILE A 76 12.25 4.23 -8.03
N LYS A 77 12.82 4.31 -9.24
CA LYS A 77 13.47 5.54 -9.72
C LYS A 77 12.54 6.75 -9.75
N LEU A 78 11.25 6.53 -10.04
CA LEU A 78 10.23 7.58 -10.10
C LEU A 78 9.75 8.07 -8.72
N GLY A 79 10.11 7.37 -7.65
CA GLY A 79 9.72 7.74 -6.28
C GLY A 79 9.25 6.55 -5.46
N THR A 80 8.37 6.82 -4.50
CA THR A 80 7.79 5.77 -3.66
C THR A 80 6.75 4.99 -4.45
N HIS A 81 7.01 3.71 -4.68
CA HIS A 81 6.09 2.76 -5.29
C HIS A 81 5.06 2.28 -4.28
N SER A 82 5.50 1.97 -3.06
CA SER A 82 4.61 1.60 -1.97
C SER A 82 5.23 1.94 -0.62
N SER A 83 4.38 2.15 0.39
CA SER A 83 4.83 2.37 1.76
C SER A 83 3.84 1.82 2.78
N ALA A 84 4.36 1.34 3.91
CA ALA A 84 3.56 0.81 5.00
C ALA A 84 4.22 1.14 6.35
N LYS A 85 3.40 1.44 7.35
CA LYS A 85 3.90 1.71 8.71
C LYS A 85 4.28 0.39 9.38
N LEU A 86 5.37 0.39 10.14
CA LEU A 86 5.75 -0.73 11.00
C LEU A 86 5.13 -0.56 12.40
N MET A 87 4.71 -1.68 12.99
CA MET A 87 4.33 -1.74 14.41
C MET A 87 5.59 -1.70 15.26
N LEU A 88 5.57 -0.88 16.31
CA LEU A 88 6.63 -0.90 17.32
C LEU A 88 6.58 -2.23 18.08
N PRO A 89 7.74 -2.75 18.53
CA PRO A 89 7.76 -3.92 19.39
C PRO A 89 7.06 -3.63 20.72
N GLU A 90 6.46 -4.66 21.32
CA GLU A 90 5.74 -4.54 22.60
C GLU A 90 6.65 -4.04 23.73
N LYS A 91 7.94 -4.41 23.70
CA LYS A 91 8.98 -3.93 24.62
C LYS A 91 10.10 -3.27 23.83
N LEU A 92 10.48 -2.05 24.24
CA LEU A 92 11.55 -1.27 23.62
C LEU A 92 12.91 -1.67 24.21
N THR A 93 13.50 -2.76 23.74
CA THR A 93 14.79 -3.26 24.24
C THR A 93 15.89 -3.11 23.18
N PRO A 94 17.18 -3.07 23.55
CA PRO A 94 18.28 -3.02 22.58
C PRO A 94 18.24 -4.14 21.52
N ASP A 95 17.74 -5.33 21.85
CA ASP A 95 17.64 -6.46 20.92
C ASP A 95 16.48 -6.32 19.93
N ALA A 96 15.49 -5.47 20.24
CA ALA A 96 14.31 -5.25 19.40
C ALA A 96 14.51 -4.18 18.31
N ILE A 97 15.72 -3.62 18.17
CA ILE A 97 16.00 -2.53 17.21
C ILE A 97 16.10 -2.98 15.75
N ASP A 98 16.11 -4.29 15.48
CA ASP A 98 16.12 -4.81 14.12
C ASP A 98 14.76 -4.64 13.44
N THR A 99 14.57 -3.51 12.79
CA THR A 99 13.34 -3.13 12.07
C THR A 99 12.93 -4.13 10.96
N SER A 100 13.86 -4.94 10.44
CA SER A 100 13.55 -5.97 9.44
C SER A 100 12.57 -7.02 9.96
N GLN A 101 12.56 -7.25 11.28
CA GLN A 101 11.71 -8.20 11.99
C GLN A 101 10.37 -7.60 12.42
N TRP A 102 10.18 -6.29 12.25
CA TRP A 102 8.95 -5.63 12.68
C TRP A 102 7.81 -5.93 11.73
N LYS A 103 6.63 -6.13 12.31
CA LYS A 103 5.41 -6.41 11.57
C LYS A 103 4.84 -5.14 10.95
N ILE A 104 4.16 -5.30 9.83
CA ILE A 104 3.44 -4.22 9.16
C ILE A 104 2.13 -3.93 9.90
N ASP A 105 1.82 -2.66 10.08
CA ASP A 105 0.57 -2.17 10.64
C ASP A 105 -0.50 -2.05 9.54
N HIS A 106 -1.17 -3.17 9.24
CA HIS A 106 -2.27 -3.23 8.27
C HIS A 106 -3.52 -2.45 8.69
N SER A 107 -3.56 -1.88 9.90
CA SER A 107 -4.65 -1.01 10.35
C SER A 107 -4.41 0.47 10.02
N TYR A 108 -3.24 0.79 9.45
CA TYR A 108 -2.81 2.16 9.22
C TYR A 108 -2.71 2.49 7.74
N ILE A 109 -3.40 3.56 7.35
CA ILE A 109 -3.15 4.28 6.09
C ILE A 109 -2.76 5.71 6.42
N ARG A 110 -1.71 6.20 5.75
CA ARG A 110 -1.28 7.59 5.90
C ARG A 110 -2.40 8.51 5.38
N ARG A 111 -2.88 9.41 6.24
CA ARG A 111 -3.84 10.46 5.85
C ARG A 111 -3.29 11.29 4.68
N ASN A 112 -4.18 11.70 3.78
CA ASN A 112 -3.85 12.47 2.57
C ASN A 112 -2.85 11.77 1.63
N SER A 113 -2.69 10.45 1.75
CA SER A 113 -2.03 9.64 0.73
C SER A 113 -3.05 9.25 -0.36
N TYR A 114 -2.57 8.84 -1.53
CA TYR A 114 -3.47 8.38 -2.58
C TYR A 114 -4.24 7.11 -2.18
N TYR A 115 -3.66 6.23 -1.36
CA TYR A 115 -4.37 5.09 -0.74
C TYR A 115 -5.57 5.56 0.09
N HIS A 116 -5.39 6.63 0.88
CA HIS A 116 -6.50 7.20 1.65
C HIS A 116 -7.63 7.66 0.74
N SER A 117 -7.30 8.37 -0.35
CA SER A 117 -8.28 8.82 -1.33
C SER A 117 -8.99 7.68 -2.06
N MET A 118 -8.28 6.60 -2.40
CA MET A 118 -8.87 5.40 -3.02
C MET A 118 -9.89 4.74 -2.09
N ILE A 119 -9.50 4.48 -0.84
CA ILE A 119 -10.37 3.88 0.18
C ILE A 119 -11.58 4.78 0.45
N GLU A 120 -11.37 6.10 0.55
CA GLU A 120 -12.47 7.03 0.78
C GLU A 120 -13.46 7.02 -0.40
N SER A 121 -12.95 6.99 -1.63
CA SER A 121 -13.78 7.01 -2.85
C SER A 121 -14.72 5.80 -2.94
N ILE A 122 -14.24 4.60 -2.60
CA ILE A 122 -15.07 3.38 -2.68
C ILE A 122 -16.24 3.43 -1.69
N PHE A 123 -16.09 4.06 -0.52
CA PHE A 123 -17.19 4.20 0.45
C PHE A 123 -18.09 5.41 0.17
N GLN A 124 -17.52 6.52 -0.29
CA GLN A 124 -18.30 7.73 -0.60
C GLN A 124 -19.22 7.54 -1.82
N SER A 125 -18.85 6.65 -2.74
CA SER A 125 -19.70 6.24 -3.87
C SER A 125 -21.06 5.67 -3.43
N LYS A 126 -21.15 5.17 -2.20
CA LYS A 126 -22.27 4.37 -1.64
C LYS A 126 -22.49 3.00 -2.30
N SER A 127 -21.58 2.57 -3.18
CA SER A 127 -21.59 1.23 -3.77
C SER A 127 -21.39 0.14 -2.73
N ILE A 128 -20.56 0.42 -1.73
CA ILE A 128 -20.30 -0.48 -0.60
C ILE A 128 -20.45 0.27 0.73
N LYS A 129 -20.91 -0.43 1.76
CA LYS A 129 -21.06 0.16 3.11
C LYS A 129 -19.71 0.16 3.83
N MET A 130 -19.42 1.23 4.56
CA MET A 130 -18.27 1.27 5.47
C MET A 130 -18.59 0.51 6.76
N SER A 131 -18.52 -0.82 6.71
CA SER A 131 -18.77 -1.74 7.82
C SER A 131 -17.85 -2.95 7.73
N ARG A 132 -17.40 -3.47 8.87
CA ARG A 132 -16.60 -4.71 8.92
C ARG A 132 -17.36 -5.93 8.37
N ASP A 133 -18.68 -5.88 8.40
CA ASP A 133 -19.57 -6.94 7.89
C ASP A 133 -19.89 -6.78 6.39
N THR A 134 -19.28 -5.83 5.71
CA THR A 134 -19.48 -5.62 4.26
C THR A 134 -18.80 -6.73 3.48
N TYR A 135 -19.61 -7.55 2.79
CA TYR A 135 -19.15 -8.40 1.71
C TYR A 135 -19.15 -7.59 0.40
N ALA A 136 -18.03 -7.59 -0.31
CA ALA A 136 -17.89 -6.96 -1.62
C ALA A 136 -16.80 -7.69 -2.41
N LYS A 137 -17.02 -7.91 -3.71
CA LYS A 137 -16.01 -8.42 -4.63
C LYS A 137 -15.16 -7.27 -5.12
N VAL A 138 -13.87 -7.29 -4.76
CA VAL A 138 -12.91 -6.25 -5.11
C VAL A 138 -11.87 -6.84 -6.06
N LEU A 139 -11.69 -6.20 -7.21
CA LEU A 139 -10.55 -6.42 -8.09
C LEU A 139 -9.56 -5.27 -7.91
N SER A 140 -8.32 -5.58 -7.61
CA SER A 140 -7.21 -4.63 -7.54
C SER A 140 -6.16 -5.01 -8.58
N ILE A 141 -5.80 -4.08 -9.48
CA ILE A 141 -4.81 -4.32 -10.53
C ILE A 141 -3.58 -3.47 -10.22
N GLY A 142 -2.46 -4.13 -9.92
CA GLY A 142 -1.26 -3.53 -9.34
C GLY A 142 -1.21 -3.78 -7.83
N LEU A 143 -0.31 -4.66 -7.38
CA LEU A 143 -0.13 -4.99 -5.96
C LEU A 143 0.80 -3.99 -5.27
N GLY A 144 1.94 -3.71 -5.90
CA GLY A 144 3.03 -2.99 -5.25
C GLY A 144 3.48 -3.64 -3.94
N GLY A 145 3.39 -2.91 -2.82
CA GLY A 145 3.66 -3.47 -1.49
C GLY A 145 2.45 -4.19 -0.88
N GLY A 146 1.27 -4.13 -1.49
CA GLY A 146 0.03 -4.67 -0.92
C GLY A 146 -0.53 -3.86 0.25
N THR A 147 -0.09 -2.60 0.43
CA THR A 147 -0.57 -1.74 1.54
C THR A 147 -2.08 -1.48 1.46
N LEU A 148 -2.59 -1.18 0.26
CA LEU A 148 -4.00 -0.88 0.05
C LEU A 148 -4.86 -2.12 0.30
N ASP A 149 -4.53 -3.23 -0.36
CA ASP A 149 -5.29 -4.47 -0.29
C ASP A 149 -5.19 -5.12 1.10
N GLY A 150 -3.99 -5.09 1.69
CA GLY A 150 -3.76 -5.56 3.06
C GLY A 150 -4.55 -4.77 4.11
N PHE A 151 -4.69 -3.45 3.92
CA PHE A 151 -5.56 -2.64 4.76
C PHE A 151 -7.03 -3.00 4.59
N LEU A 152 -7.52 -3.10 3.34
CA LEU A 152 -8.91 -3.46 3.06
C LEU A 152 -9.24 -4.83 3.66
N HIS A 153 -8.38 -5.82 3.45
CA HIS A 153 -8.53 -7.16 4.04
C HIS A 153 -8.53 -7.14 5.57
N HIS A 154 -7.62 -6.38 6.21
CA HIS A 154 -7.55 -6.31 7.67
C HIS A 154 -8.77 -5.60 8.31
N VAL A 155 -9.22 -4.51 7.69
CA VAL A 155 -10.29 -3.67 8.23
C VAL A 155 -11.67 -4.18 7.83
N PHE A 156 -11.82 -4.80 6.67
CA PHE A 156 -13.06 -5.32 6.10
C PHE A 156 -12.88 -6.80 5.73
N PRO A 157 -12.81 -7.70 6.72
CA PRO A 157 -12.37 -9.09 6.52
C PRO A 157 -13.32 -9.96 5.67
N LEU A 158 -14.53 -9.48 5.37
CA LEU A 158 -15.49 -10.18 4.50
C LEU A 158 -15.40 -9.75 3.04
N MET A 159 -14.57 -8.76 2.69
CA MET A 159 -14.32 -8.42 1.29
C MET A 159 -13.60 -9.56 0.58
N ASP A 160 -14.07 -9.94 -0.60
CA ASP A 160 -13.44 -10.93 -1.48
C ASP A 160 -12.53 -10.19 -2.46
N ILE A 161 -11.25 -10.08 -2.10
CA ILE A 161 -10.24 -9.27 -2.78
C ILE A 161 -9.39 -10.17 -3.69
N THR A 162 -9.43 -9.89 -4.98
CA THR A 162 -8.47 -10.43 -5.96
C THR A 162 -7.50 -9.32 -6.35
N VAL A 163 -6.22 -9.52 -6.10
CA VAL A 163 -5.16 -8.64 -6.59
C VAL A 163 -4.51 -9.27 -7.81
N VAL A 164 -4.26 -8.51 -8.86
CA VAL A 164 -3.57 -8.95 -10.07
C VAL A 164 -2.31 -8.13 -10.24
N ASP A 165 -1.15 -8.79 -10.28
CA ASP A 165 0.13 -8.15 -10.57
C ASP A 165 0.89 -8.95 -11.62
N ILE A 166 1.57 -8.27 -12.53
CA ILE A 166 2.31 -8.93 -13.61
C ILE A 166 3.65 -9.49 -13.13
N SER A 167 4.21 -8.94 -12.04
CA SER A 167 5.57 -9.22 -11.61
C SER A 167 5.60 -10.21 -10.43
N PRO A 168 6.04 -11.47 -10.64
CA PRO A 168 6.32 -12.37 -9.51
C PRO A 168 7.35 -11.79 -8.53
N GLN A 169 8.29 -10.94 -8.97
CA GLN A 169 9.24 -10.29 -8.06
C GLN A 169 8.57 -9.30 -7.11
N ILE A 170 7.58 -8.52 -7.59
CA ILE A 170 6.78 -7.63 -6.73
C ILE A 170 5.98 -8.44 -5.70
N VAL A 171 5.34 -9.53 -6.12
CA VAL A 171 4.59 -10.41 -5.19
C VAL A 171 5.52 -11.00 -4.12
N ASN A 172 6.69 -11.50 -4.50
CA ASN A 172 7.67 -12.03 -3.55
C ASN A 172 8.18 -10.96 -2.58
N MET A 173 8.42 -9.74 -3.06
CA MET A 173 8.77 -8.59 -2.21
C MET A 173 7.65 -8.27 -1.22
N ALA A 174 6.39 -8.22 -1.66
CA ALA A 174 5.25 -7.93 -0.80
C ALA A 174 5.08 -8.98 0.31
N ARG A 175 5.22 -10.28 -0.02
CA ARG A 175 5.22 -11.39 0.96
C ARG A 175 6.34 -11.24 1.97
N LYS A 176 7.57 -11.02 1.50
CA LYS A 176 8.78 -10.97 2.36
C LYS A 176 8.81 -9.75 3.27
N TRP A 177 8.46 -8.58 2.74
CA TRP A 177 8.75 -7.31 3.40
C TRP A 177 7.52 -6.53 3.83
N PHE A 178 6.39 -6.68 3.15
CA PHE A 178 5.17 -5.94 3.44
C PHE A 178 4.10 -6.78 4.12
N GLY A 179 4.43 -8.02 4.48
CA GLY A 179 3.55 -8.89 5.25
C GLY A 179 2.23 -9.15 4.54
N LEU A 180 2.27 -9.27 3.20
CA LEU A 180 1.14 -9.74 2.40
C LEU A 180 0.65 -11.08 2.95
N LYS A 181 -0.63 -11.15 3.29
CA LYS A 181 -1.31 -12.35 3.76
C LYS A 181 -2.38 -12.73 2.75
N GLU A 182 -2.32 -13.95 2.28
CA GLU A 182 -3.32 -14.50 1.37
C GLU A 182 -4.15 -15.56 2.09
N ASP A 183 -5.45 -15.58 1.82
CA ASP A 183 -6.44 -16.53 2.31
C ASP A 183 -7.66 -16.59 1.37
N ASP A 184 -8.76 -17.21 1.82
CA ASP A 184 -9.97 -17.38 1.02
C ASP A 184 -10.63 -16.04 0.60
N HIS A 185 -10.35 -14.95 1.32
CA HIS A 185 -10.90 -13.62 1.08
C HIS A 185 -9.87 -12.64 0.49
N HIS A 186 -8.60 -13.00 0.39
CA HIS A 186 -7.56 -12.16 -0.21
C HIS A 186 -6.54 -13.01 -0.96
N ARG A 187 -6.50 -12.88 -2.27
CA ARG A 187 -5.60 -13.68 -3.14
C ARG A 187 -4.85 -12.81 -4.13
N VAL A 188 -3.65 -13.22 -4.50
CA VAL A 188 -2.86 -12.59 -5.55
C VAL A 188 -2.71 -13.53 -6.75
N GLU A 189 -3.12 -13.05 -7.92
CA GLU A 189 -2.94 -13.70 -9.20
C GLU A 189 -1.77 -13.05 -9.94
N ILE A 190 -0.74 -13.84 -10.26
CA ILE A 190 0.38 -13.37 -11.07
C ILE A 190 -0.03 -13.47 -12.54
N ALA A 191 -0.50 -12.36 -13.10
CA ALA A 191 -1.02 -12.32 -14.46
C ALA A 191 -0.94 -10.92 -15.08
N ASP A 192 -1.05 -10.87 -16.40
CA ASP A 192 -1.30 -9.65 -17.15
C ASP A 192 -2.74 -9.17 -16.86
N GLY A 193 -2.87 -7.99 -16.26
CA GLY A 193 -4.18 -7.43 -15.87
C GLY A 193 -5.12 -7.16 -17.04
N VAL A 194 -4.61 -6.83 -18.23
CA VAL A 194 -5.43 -6.64 -19.43
C VAL A 194 -6.03 -7.97 -19.88
N LYS A 195 -5.21 -9.02 -19.92
CA LYS A 195 -5.69 -10.38 -20.26
C LYS A 195 -6.66 -10.91 -19.22
N PHE A 196 -6.36 -10.68 -17.94
CA PHE A 196 -7.23 -11.07 -16.83
C PHE A 196 -8.62 -10.42 -16.97
N LEU A 197 -8.68 -9.11 -17.20
CA LEU A 197 -9.95 -8.40 -17.42
C LEU A 197 -10.73 -8.95 -18.62
N ALA A 198 -10.05 -9.20 -19.74
CA ALA A 198 -10.70 -9.77 -20.93
C ALA A 198 -11.30 -11.16 -20.66
N GLU A 199 -10.59 -12.01 -19.91
CA GLU A 199 -11.10 -13.32 -19.49
C GLU A 199 -12.33 -13.19 -18.57
N LYS A 200 -12.25 -12.35 -17.53
CA LYS A 200 -13.34 -12.16 -16.56
C LYS A 200 -14.57 -11.53 -17.19
N ALA A 201 -14.40 -10.56 -18.08
CA ALA A 201 -15.49 -9.98 -18.87
C ALA A 201 -16.19 -11.04 -19.73
N LYS A 202 -15.43 -11.90 -20.42
CA LYS A 202 -15.98 -13.01 -21.22
C LYS A 202 -16.73 -14.03 -20.36
N MET A 203 -16.28 -14.28 -19.13
CA MET A 203 -16.95 -15.17 -18.19
C MET A 203 -18.20 -14.54 -17.54
N GLY A 204 -18.47 -13.24 -17.78
CA GLY A 204 -19.55 -12.51 -17.13
C GLY A 204 -19.30 -12.29 -15.63
N TRP A 205 -18.04 -12.26 -15.21
CA TRP A 205 -17.69 -12.02 -13.82
C TRP A 205 -17.83 -10.54 -13.48
N ILE A 206 -18.52 -10.24 -12.38
CA ILE A 206 -18.84 -8.88 -11.95
C ILE A 206 -18.22 -8.60 -10.58
N TYR A 207 -17.61 -7.43 -10.44
CA TYR A 207 -17.02 -6.89 -9.21
C TYR A 207 -17.81 -5.68 -8.71
N ASP A 208 -17.90 -5.54 -7.39
CA ASP A 208 -18.49 -4.35 -6.76
C ASP A 208 -17.53 -3.16 -6.85
N VAL A 209 -16.22 -3.43 -6.81
CA VAL A 209 -15.16 -2.45 -6.90
C VAL A 209 -14.04 -2.95 -7.82
N ILE A 210 -13.60 -2.09 -8.74
CA ILE A 210 -12.37 -2.27 -9.52
C ILE A 210 -11.42 -1.10 -9.21
N LEU A 211 -10.23 -1.42 -8.70
CA LEU A 211 -9.13 -0.49 -8.43
C LEU A 211 -8.02 -0.73 -9.44
N LEU A 212 -7.60 0.31 -10.15
CA LEU A 212 -6.51 0.24 -11.12
C LEU A 212 -5.34 1.14 -10.68
N ASP A 213 -4.25 0.50 -10.25
CA ASP A 213 -2.98 1.10 -9.81
C ASP A 213 -1.78 0.40 -10.50
N ALA A 214 -1.90 0.15 -11.81
CA ALA A 214 -0.85 -0.46 -12.62
C ALA A 214 0.01 0.64 -13.27
N CYS A 215 1.17 0.92 -12.69
CA CYS A 215 2.06 2.00 -13.12
C CYS A 215 3.38 1.50 -13.74
N LEU A 216 4.01 2.34 -14.56
CA LEU A 216 5.37 2.10 -15.05
C LEU A 216 6.42 2.39 -13.98
N THR A 217 7.53 1.63 -13.99
CA THR A 217 8.59 1.69 -12.98
C THR A 217 9.76 2.60 -13.36
N GLU A 218 10.01 2.80 -14.66
CA GLU A 218 11.19 3.52 -15.17
C GLU A 218 10.88 4.70 -16.12
N GLN A 219 9.76 4.67 -16.84
CA GLN A 219 9.43 5.70 -17.82
C GLN A 219 9.17 7.05 -17.12
N THR A 220 9.69 8.15 -17.65
CA THR A 220 9.59 9.49 -17.05
C THR A 220 8.78 10.48 -17.89
N GLN A 221 8.19 10.03 -19.00
CA GLN A 221 7.44 10.85 -19.95
C GLN A 221 6.13 10.16 -20.35
N GLY A 222 5.06 10.93 -20.50
CA GLY A 222 3.73 10.43 -20.85
C GLY A 222 2.94 9.94 -19.64
N ILE A 223 1.94 9.10 -19.89
CA ILE A 223 1.09 8.52 -18.86
C ILE A 223 1.90 7.44 -18.12
N LEU A 224 2.13 7.66 -16.83
CA LEU A 224 2.84 6.74 -15.96
C LEU A 224 1.89 5.74 -15.29
N CYS A 225 0.69 6.22 -14.94
CA CYS A 225 -0.37 5.46 -14.31
C CYS A 225 -1.71 5.85 -14.93
N PRO A 226 -2.57 4.90 -15.34
CA PRO A 226 -2.23 3.49 -15.53
C PRO A 226 -1.33 3.30 -16.76
N VAL A 227 -0.76 2.11 -16.94
CA VAL A 227 -0.10 1.72 -18.21
C VAL A 227 -1.10 1.91 -19.36
N GLU A 228 -0.63 2.46 -20.48
CA GLU A 228 -1.47 2.91 -21.60
C GLU A 228 -2.38 1.81 -22.18
N SER A 229 -1.98 0.55 -22.11
CA SER A 229 -2.80 -0.59 -22.54
C SER A 229 -4.14 -0.69 -21.79
N PHE A 230 -4.24 -0.16 -20.57
CA PHE A 230 -5.51 -0.11 -19.83
C PHE A 230 -6.48 0.97 -20.35
N LEU A 231 -6.00 1.88 -21.19
CA LEU A 231 -6.79 2.98 -21.77
C LEU A 231 -7.32 2.66 -23.18
N GLU A 232 -7.02 1.47 -23.71
CA GLU A 232 -7.59 1.02 -24.98
C GLU A 232 -9.10 0.80 -24.85
N ASP A 233 -9.87 1.20 -25.87
CA ASP A 233 -11.34 1.12 -25.89
C ASP A 233 -11.87 -0.28 -25.54
N THR A 234 -11.19 -1.32 -26.01
CA THR A 234 -11.54 -2.72 -25.74
C THR A 234 -11.36 -3.08 -24.26
N VAL A 235 -10.32 -2.57 -23.61
CA VAL A 235 -10.05 -2.80 -22.20
C VAL A 235 -11.01 -2.01 -21.33
N ILE A 236 -11.27 -0.75 -21.68
CA ILE A 236 -12.29 0.07 -21.03
C ILE A 236 -13.67 -0.61 -21.12
N ALA A 237 -14.02 -1.17 -22.27
CA ALA A 237 -15.26 -1.94 -22.44
C ALA A 237 -15.30 -3.18 -21.54
N ASN A 238 -14.19 -3.93 -21.41
CA ASN A 238 -14.09 -5.08 -20.51
C ASN A 238 -14.24 -4.67 -19.04
N ILE A 239 -13.64 -3.54 -18.62
CA ILE A 239 -13.79 -2.99 -17.27
C ILE A 239 -15.26 -2.61 -17.02
N ALA A 240 -15.88 -1.89 -17.95
CA ALA A 240 -17.28 -1.48 -17.86
C ALA A 240 -18.23 -2.69 -17.81
N GLN A 241 -17.93 -3.77 -18.53
CA GLN A 241 -18.69 -5.02 -18.47
C GLN A 241 -18.50 -5.76 -17.13
N SER A 242 -17.35 -5.59 -16.48
CA SER A 242 -16.96 -6.33 -15.27
C SER A 242 -17.25 -5.59 -13.96
N VAL A 243 -17.69 -4.32 -14.02
CA VAL A 243 -18.09 -3.56 -12.82
C VAL A 243 -19.61 -3.64 -12.65
N HIS A 244 -20.06 -3.84 -11.41
CA HIS A 244 -21.48 -3.84 -11.10
C HIS A 244 -22.09 -2.47 -11.47
N LYS A 245 -23.38 -2.46 -11.86
CA LYS A 245 -24.10 -1.23 -12.27
C LYS A 245 -24.10 -0.12 -11.20
N GLU A 246 -24.04 -0.52 -9.94
CA GLU A 246 -23.95 0.35 -8.76
C GLU A 246 -22.55 0.30 -8.14
N GLY A 247 -21.59 -0.36 -8.80
CA GLY A 247 -20.22 -0.51 -8.36
C GLY A 247 -19.34 0.71 -8.65
N VAL A 248 -18.08 0.62 -8.26
CA VAL A 248 -17.09 1.69 -8.46
C VAL A 248 -15.94 1.18 -9.31
N PHE A 249 -15.58 1.95 -10.32
CA PHE A 249 -14.25 1.89 -10.91
C PHE A 249 -13.45 3.12 -10.48
N TYR A 250 -12.29 2.89 -9.88
CA TYR A 250 -11.33 3.94 -9.54
C TYR A 250 -9.99 3.60 -10.16
N PHE A 251 -9.35 4.57 -10.80
CA PHE A 251 -7.99 4.42 -11.31
C PHE A 251 -7.12 5.59 -10.85
N PHE A 252 -5.85 5.29 -10.59
CA PHE A 252 -4.87 6.30 -10.28
C PHE A 252 -4.26 6.84 -11.58
N PHE A 253 -4.34 8.16 -11.78
CA PHE A 253 -3.81 8.81 -12.97
C PHE A 253 -2.60 9.68 -12.65
N ILE A 254 -1.46 9.38 -13.28
CA ILE A 254 -0.28 10.22 -13.27
C ILE A 254 0.18 10.40 -14.72
N GLU A 255 0.29 11.66 -15.15
CA GLU A 255 0.94 12.04 -16.39
C GLU A 255 2.16 12.89 -16.07
N SER A 256 3.30 12.54 -16.66
CA SER A 256 4.51 13.35 -16.59
C SER A 256 4.54 14.34 -17.75
N LYS A 257 4.15 15.59 -17.50
CA LYS A 257 4.34 16.68 -18.46
C LYS A 257 5.74 17.26 -18.29
N ILE A 258 6.55 17.23 -19.36
CA ILE A 258 7.62 18.22 -19.49
C ILE A 258 6.90 19.57 -19.68
N LEU A 259 6.95 20.43 -18.67
CA LEU A 259 6.76 21.86 -18.85
C LEU A 259 7.91 22.35 -19.73
N VAL A 260 7.78 22.23 -21.05
CA VAL A 260 8.61 23.00 -21.98
C VAL A 260 8.09 24.41 -21.83
N TRP A 261 8.72 25.22 -20.98
CA TRP A 261 8.56 26.66 -21.04
C TRP A 261 9.02 27.07 -22.45
N PRO A 262 8.16 27.70 -23.27
CA PRO A 262 8.63 28.22 -24.55
C PRO A 262 9.59 29.38 -24.25
N HIS A 263 10.89 29.12 -24.38
CA HIS A 263 11.89 30.17 -24.52
C HIS A 263 11.69 30.85 -25.88
N SER A 264 10.65 31.67 -26.02
CA SER A 264 10.48 32.53 -27.19
C SER A 264 9.41 33.61 -26.98
N ILE A 265 9.43 34.33 -25.85
CA ILE A 265 8.88 35.70 -25.79
C ILE A 265 9.78 36.49 -24.86
N LEU A 266 10.80 37.13 -25.41
CA LEU A 266 11.43 38.39 -24.98
C LEU A 266 12.53 38.70 -26.00
N SER A 267 12.12 39.12 -27.20
CA SER A 267 12.95 39.98 -28.03
C SER A 267 12.68 41.42 -27.57
N PRO A 268 13.71 42.17 -27.13
CA PRO A 268 13.54 43.57 -26.78
C PRO A 268 13.55 44.41 -28.06
N THR A 269 12.46 45.15 -28.27
CA THR A 269 12.45 46.41 -29.04
C THR A 269 11.84 47.47 -28.16
#